data_AF-A0A839FK49-F1
#
_entry.id   AF-A0A839FK49-F1
#
_cell.length_a   1.000
_cell.length_b   1.000
_cell.length_c   1.000
_cell.angle_alpha   90.00
_cell.angle_beta   90.00
_cell.angle_gamma   90.00
#
_symmetry.space_group_name_H-M   'P 1'
#
loop_
_entity.id
_entity.type
_entity.pdbx_description
1 polymer ?
#
loop_
_entity_poly.entity_id
_entity_poly.type
_entity_poly.pdbx_seq_one_letter_code
_entity_poly.pdbx_strand_id
1 'polypeptide(L)'
;MGSTRQDQRLQTLVLLRKVRDRIDREYDRPLDVDQLARGVHLSAGYLSRQFKLSFGESPYSYLMTRRIERAMTLLRRADMTVTDVCFAVGFSSLGTFSTRFAELVGVPPRIYRESAAGALEGVPPCLAKQVSRPIRASSTASSTASSGKLVRNREARDARLPRLVTMNNITIHYTFLPHTDPEASLRFYRDLLGFEVRQDVGYEDMHWITVGPVEQPQTSIVLQPPAVDPGITDQGREVILSLIAKGSFAGMTLAVDDLDAFYQQLESAGADVVQEPIDQDYGGRDCAFRDPAGNLLRISQR
;
A
#
# COMPACT_ATOMS: atom_id res chain seq x y z
N MET A 1 32.85 -3.28 -7.46
CA MET A 1 32.75 -2.53 -6.18
C MET A 1 31.47 -1.70 -6.03
N GLY A 2 30.81 -1.24 -7.12
CA GLY A 2 29.54 -0.51 -7.05
C GLY A 2 28.31 -1.36 -6.68
N SER A 3 28.19 -2.58 -7.22
CA SER A 3 27.01 -3.45 -6.99
C SER A 3 26.81 -3.78 -5.51
N THR A 4 27.84 -4.17 -4.76
CA THR A 4 27.71 -4.51 -3.33
C THR A 4 27.15 -3.37 -2.47
N ARG A 5 27.47 -2.10 -2.80
CA ARG A 5 26.92 -0.94 -2.08
C ARG A 5 25.46 -0.69 -2.45
N GLN A 6 25.11 -0.89 -3.72
CA GLN A 6 23.73 -0.79 -4.21
C GLN A 6 22.87 -1.90 -3.58
N ASP A 7 23.36 -3.13 -3.54
CA ASP A 7 22.67 -4.27 -2.95
C ASP A 7 22.41 -4.03 -1.45
N GLN A 8 23.40 -3.53 -0.72
CA GLN A 8 23.23 -3.16 0.69
C GLN A 8 22.20 -2.04 0.88
N ARG A 9 22.15 -1.06 -0.04
CA ARG A 9 21.15 0.01 -0.03
C ARG A 9 19.75 -0.53 -0.30
N LEU A 10 19.58 -1.40 -1.29
CA LEU A 10 18.29 -2.03 -1.62
C LEU A 10 17.80 -2.91 -0.45
N GLN A 11 18.70 -3.69 0.16
CA GLN A 11 18.38 -4.47 1.35
C GLN A 11 17.92 -3.57 2.51
N THR A 12 18.59 -2.44 2.71
CA THR A 12 18.16 -1.44 3.71
C THR A 12 16.76 -0.92 3.42
N LEU A 13 16.43 -0.63 2.15
CA LEU A 13 15.08 -0.19 1.76
C LEU A 13 14.02 -1.26 2.04
N VAL A 14 14.32 -2.54 1.82
CA VAL A 14 13.43 -3.65 2.19
C VAL A 14 13.18 -3.70 3.70
N LEU A 15 14.24 -3.57 4.52
CA LEU A 15 14.09 -3.53 5.98
C LEU A 15 13.26 -2.33 6.44
N LEU A 16 13.47 -1.16 5.83
CA LEU A 16 12.69 0.05 6.12
C LEU A 16 11.22 -0.11 5.71
N ARG A 17 10.93 -0.76 4.58
CA ARG A 17 9.57 -1.12 4.17
C ARG A 17 8.91 -2.01 5.23
N LYS A 18 9.59 -3.05 5.71
CA LYS A 18 9.07 -3.93 6.79
C LYS A 18 8.74 -3.15 8.07
N VAL A 19 9.57 -2.18 8.45
CA VAL A 19 9.28 -1.28 9.57
C VAL A 19 8.01 -0.46 9.32
N ARG A 20 7.86 0.10 8.11
CA ARG A 20 6.66 0.86 7.73
C ARG A 20 5.41 -0.01 7.78
N ASP A 21 5.46 -1.21 7.21
CA ASP A 21 4.34 -2.15 7.16
C ASP A 21 3.96 -2.60 8.60
N ARG A 22 4.95 -2.81 9.49
CA ARG A 22 4.69 -3.05 10.92
C ARG A 22 4.02 -1.88 11.62
N ILE A 23 4.46 -0.64 11.38
CA ILE A 23 3.80 0.56 11.95
C ILE A 23 2.35 0.64 11.45
N ASP A 24 2.10 0.34 10.18
CA ASP A 24 0.78 0.34 9.59
C ASP A 24 -0.17 -0.70 10.21
N ARG A 25 0.37 -1.86 10.63
CA ARG A 25 -0.37 -2.96 11.27
C ARG A 25 -0.59 -2.74 12.78
N GLU A 26 0.43 -2.25 13.48
CA GLU A 26 0.48 -2.16 14.95
C GLU A 26 0.34 -0.70 15.46
N TYR A 27 -0.32 0.17 14.68
CA TYR A 27 -0.36 1.61 14.94
C TYR A 27 -0.98 1.99 16.30
N ASP A 28 -1.89 1.17 16.81
CA ASP A 28 -2.60 1.33 18.08
C ASP A 28 -1.73 0.95 19.30
N ARG A 29 -0.64 0.22 19.09
CA ARG A 29 0.29 -0.22 20.14
C ARG A 29 1.30 0.87 20.52
N PRO A 30 1.90 0.83 21.73
CA PRO A 30 2.96 1.74 22.15
C PRO A 30 4.29 1.38 21.47
N LEU A 31 4.38 1.68 20.17
CA LEU A 31 5.60 1.47 19.37
C LEU A 31 6.62 2.57 19.63
N ASP A 32 7.86 2.16 19.93
CA ASP A 32 9.02 3.04 19.98
C ASP A 32 10.07 2.66 18.91
N VAL A 33 11.00 3.57 18.64
CA VAL A 33 12.01 3.39 17.60
C VAL A 33 12.96 2.23 17.91
N ASP A 34 13.25 1.95 19.18
CA ASP A 34 14.15 0.87 19.58
C ASP A 34 13.51 -0.50 19.33
N GLN A 35 12.22 -0.66 19.61
CA GLN A 35 11.43 -1.85 19.30
C GLN A 35 11.34 -2.11 17.79
N LEU A 36 11.17 -1.05 17.00
CA LEU A 36 11.15 -1.15 15.54
C LEU A 36 12.52 -1.56 15.00
N ALA A 37 13.60 -0.95 15.52
CA ALA A 37 14.96 -1.22 15.08
C ALA A 37 15.43 -2.64 15.42
N ARG A 38 15.09 -3.13 16.62
CA ARG A 38 15.35 -4.54 17.02
C ARG A 38 14.71 -5.54 16.08
N GLY A 39 13.47 -5.27 15.63
CA GLY A 39 12.73 -6.17 14.72
C GLY A 39 13.36 -6.33 13.34
N VAL A 40 14.30 -5.46 12.95
CA VAL A 40 15.04 -5.53 11.68
C VAL A 40 16.55 -5.52 11.85
N HIS A 41 17.04 -5.78 13.08
CA HIS A 41 18.47 -5.82 13.42
C HIS A 41 19.27 -4.55 13.04
N LEU A 42 18.66 -3.38 13.19
CA LEU A 42 19.31 -2.08 12.98
C LEU A 42 19.48 -1.34 14.31
N SER A 43 20.38 -0.35 14.36
CA SER A 43 20.39 0.61 15.47
C SER A 43 19.27 1.64 15.31
N ALA A 44 18.70 2.10 16.42
CA ALA A 44 17.64 3.11 16.45
C ALA A 44 17.99 4.40 15.70
N GLY A 45 19.23 4.89 15.89
CA GLY A 45 19.73 6.08 15.22
C GLY A 45 19.88 5.90 13.71
N TYR A 46 20.40 4.75 13.27
CA TYR A 46 20.51 4.44 11.85
C TYR A 46 19.13 4.29 11.19
N LEU A 47 18.22 3.53 11.83
CA LEU A 47 16.85 3.37 11.38
C LEU A 47 16.17 4.73 11.18
N SER A 48 16.20 5.58 12.20
CA SER A 48 15.52 6.89 12.16
C SER A 48 16.04 7.77 11.03
N ARG A 49 17.36 7.79 10.81
CA ARG A 49 18.00 8.55 9.72
C ARG A 49 17.60 8.01 8.35
N GLN A 50 17.73 6.69 8.14
CA GLN A 50 17.44 6.09 6.84
C GLN A 50 15.94 6.11 6.51
N PHE A 51 15.07 5.94 7.51
CA PHE A 51 13.62 6.06 7.35
C PHE A 51 13.23 7.47 6.89
N LYS A 52 13.78 8.51 7.53
CA LYS A 52 13.55 9.91 7.12
C LYS A 52 14.05 10.21 5.71
N LEU A 53 15.24 9.73 5.35
CA LEU A 53 15.77 9.89 3.98
C LEU A 53 14.93 9.15 2.94
N SER A 54 14.37 7.99 3.29
CA SER A 54 13.67 7.13 2.35
C SER A 54 12.19 7.45 2.18
N PHE A 55 11.53 7.92 3.24
CA PHE A 55 10.08 8.18 3.29
C PHE A 55 9.71 9.63 3.61
N GLY A 56 10.68 10.50 3.86
CA GLY A 56 10.48 11.94 4.06
C GLY A 56 10.14 12.37 5.50
N GLU A 57 9.86 11.43 6.40
CA GLU A 57 9.51 11.71 7.79
C GLU A 57 10.13 10.70 8.78
N SER A 58 10.20 11.02 10.07
CA SER A 58 10.72 10.08 11.07
C SER A 58 9.73 8.94 11.36
N PRO A 59 10.17 7.79 11.95
CA PRO A 59 9.24 6.72 12.31
C PRO A 59 8.12 7.16 13.27
N TYR A 60 8.44 7.97 14.28
CA TYR A 60 7.45 8.54 15.19
C TYR A 60 6.43 9.44 14.45
N SER A 61 6.94 10.28 13.55
CA SER A 61 6.11 11.13 12.71
C SER A 61 5.12 10.32 11.87
N TYR A 62 5.63 9.27 11.21
CA TYR A 62 4.82 8.38 10.39
C TYR A 62 3.73 7.68 11.22
N LEU A 63 4.08 7.16 12.39
CA LEU A 63 3.12 6.55 13.33
C LEU A 63 2.01 7.53 13.72
N MET A 64 2.35 8.77 14.09
CA MET A 64 1.34 9.78 14.43
C MET A 64 0.40 10.07 13.26
N THR A 65 0.95 10.21 12.05
CA THR A 65 0.15 10.41 10.83
C THR A 65 -0.80 9.22 10.61
N ARG A 66 -0.30 7.98 10.73
CA ARG A 66 -1.10 6.75 10.60
C ARG A 66 -2.22 6.65 11.64
N ARG A 67 -1.96 7.01 12.90
CA ARG A 67 -2.98 7.04 13.96
C ARG A 67 -4.07 8.06 13.67
N ILE A 68 -3.71 9.27 13.21
CA ILE A 68 -4.70 10.29 12.83
C ILE A 68 -5.52 9.86 11.60
N GLU A 69 -4.90 9.23 10.60
CA GLU A 69 -5.63 8.67 9.45
C GLU A 69 -6.66 7.60 9.88
N ARG A 70 -6.30 6.74 10.85
CA ARG A 70 -7.23 5.76 11.43
C ARG A 70 -8.29 6.44 12.32
N ALA A 71 -7.95 7.54 12.98
CA ALA A 71 -8.93 8.30 13.75
C ALA A 71 -9.98 8.97 12.84
N MET A 72 -9.56 9.58 11.72
CA MET A 72 -10.49 10.15 10.72
C MET A 72 -11.47 9.10 10.20
N THR A 73 -10.94 7.92 9.94
CA THR A 73 -11.68 6.71 9.53
C THR A 73 -12.73 6.34 10.57
N LEU A 74 -12.34 6.18 11.84
CA LEU A 74 -13.28 5.81 12.91
C LEU A 74 -14.28 6.93 13.23
N LEU A 75 -13.89 8.20 13.17
CA LEU A 75 -14.78 9.34 13.42
C LEU A 75 -15.89 9.50 12.37
N ARG A 76 -15.72 8.93 11.16
CA ARG A 76 -16.79 8.86 10.16
C ARG A 76 -17.85 7.84 10.53
N ARG A 77 -17.53 6.86 11.38
CA ARG A 77 -18.49 5.88 11.89
C ARG A 77 -19.23 6.53 13.07
N ALA A 78 -20.56 6.60 12.97
CA ALA A 78 -21.37 7.36 13.93
C ALA A 78 -21.47 6.70 15.32
N ASP A 79 -20.96 5.48 15.47
CA ASP A 79 -21.05 4.58 16.62
C ASP A 79 -19.97 4.81 17.70
N MET A 80 -18.88 5.53 17.41
CA MET A 80 -17.81 5.79 18.38
C MET A 80 -17.77 7.25 18.84
N THR A 81 -17.51 7.48 20.14
CA THR A 81 -17.23 8.83 20.64
C THR A 81 -15.80 9.26 20.29
N VAL A 82 -15.53 10.58 20.30
CA VAL A 82 -14.18 11.12 20.09
C VAL A 82 -13.18 10.54 21.12
N THR A 83 -13.64 10.29 22.35
CA THR A 83 -12.86 9.67 23.42
C THR A 83 -12.52 8.22 23.10
N ASP A 84 -13.50 7.42 22.64
CA ASP A 84 -13.25 6.01 22.29
C ASP A 84 -12.27 5.93 21.12
N VAL A 85 -12.42 6.79 20.11
CA VAL A 85 -11.49 6.85 18.98
C VAL A 85 -10.08 7.21 19.42
N CYS A 86 -9.93 8.19 20.32
CA CYS A 86 -8.62 8.59 20.86
C CYS A 86 -7.85 7.40 21.43
N PHE A 87 -8.49 6.59 22.27
CA PHE A 87 -7.84 5.42 22.87
C PHE A 87 -7.70 4.27 21.88
N ALA A 88 -8.68 4.04 21.01
CA ALA A 88 -8.63 2.99 19.98
C ALA A 88 -7.48 3.17 18.99
N VAL A 89 -7.06 4.41 18.71
CA VAL A 89 -5.90 4.70 17.84
C VAL A 89 -4.59 4.85 18.62
N GLY A 90 -4.56 4.50 19.90
CA GLY A 90 -3.35 4.40 20.72
C GLY A 90 -2.88 5.70 21.38
N PHE A 91 -3.71 6.76 21.43
CA PHE A 91 -3.39 7.94 22.25
C PHE A 91 -3.80 7.71 23.71
N SER A 92 -2.99 8.18 24.64
CA SER A 92 -3.27 8.11 26.09
C SER A 92 -3.98 9.35 26.65
N SER A 93 -4.15 10.40 25.84
CA SER A 93 -4.74 11.67 26.27
C SER A 93 -5.54 12.32 25.15
N LEU A 94 -6.79 12.68 25.47
CA LEU A 94 -7.69 13.45 24.62
C LEU A 94 -7.10 14.80 24.18
N GLY A 95 -6.35 15.47 25.07
CA GLY A 95 -5.74 16.77 24.77
C GLY A 95 -4.68 16.63 23.68
N THR A 96 -3.73 15.70 23.86
CA THR A 96 -2.68 15.42 22.87
C THR A 96 -3.28 14.95 21.55
N PHE A 97 -4.29 14.07 21.59
CA PHE A 97 -4.99 13.62 20.40
C PHE A 97 -5.65 14.78 19.65
N SER A 98 -6.42 15.62 20.34
CA SER A 98 -7.15 16.72 19.71
C SER A 98 -6.22 17.75 19.06
N THR A 99 -5.12 18.10 19.74
CA THR A 99 -4.09 18.99 19.18
C THR A 99 -3.45 18.38 17.94
N ARG A 100 -2.97 17.13 18.02
CA ARG A 100 -2.34 16.46 16.87
C ARG A 100 -3.29 16.25 15.69
N PHE A 101 -4.55 15.93 15.98
CA PHE A 101 -5.58 15.80 14.96
C PHE A 101 -5.80 17.13 14.25
N ALA A 102 -6.00 18.22 14.99
CA ALA A 102 -6.20 19.55 14.40
C ALA A 102 -4.97 20.04 13.61
N GLU A 103 -3.76 19.79 14.10
CA GLU A 103 -2.51 20.13 13.39
C GLU A 103 -2.40 19.43 12.02
N LEU A 104 -2.82 18.16 11.92
CA LEU A 104 -2.69 17.38 10.69
C LEU A 104 -3.90 17.51 9.76
N VAL A 105 -5.11 17.59 10.31
CA VAL A 105 -6.37 17.60 9.54
C VAL A 105 -6.85 19.03 9.26
N GLY A 106 -6.41 20.01 10.04
CA GLY A 106 -6.81 21.41 9.94
C GLY A 106 -8.08 21.78 10.73
N VAL A 107 -8.81 20.78 11.25
CA VAL A 107 -10.00 20.98 12.09
C VAL A 107 -9.99 20.03 13.30
N PRO A 108 -10.58 20.41 14.45
CA PRO A 108 -10.73 19.52 15.60
C PRO A 108 -11.55 18.25 15.30
N PRO A 109 -11.31 17.13 16.00
CA PRO A 109 -11.95 15.84 15.72
C PRO A 109 -13.47 15.86 15.84
N ARG A 110 -14.03 16.67 16.76
CA ARG A 110 -15.48 16.84 16.89
C ARG A 110 -16.11 17.46 15.64
N ILE A 111 -15.52 18.56 15.15
CA ILE A 111 -15.98 19.25 13.94
C ILE A 111 -15.85 18.32 12.73
N TYR A 112 -14.76 17.56 12.66
CA TYR A 112 -14.56 16.56 11.62
C TYR A 112 -15.68 15.51 11.61
N ARG A 113 -16.01 14.93 12.78
CA ARG A 113 -17.12 13.95 12.92
C ARG A 113 -18.46 14.52 12.46
N GLU A 114 -18.78 15.75 12.84
CA GLU A 114 -20.03 16.42 12.46
C GLU A 114 -20.12 16.69 10.94
N SER A 115 -18.98 16.81 10.25
CA SER A 115 -18.91 17.20 8.83
C SER A 115 -18.65 16.05 7.84
N ALA A 116 -18.14 14.91 8.29
CA ALA A 116 -17.55 13.89 7.42
C ALA A 116 -18.52 12.84 6.85
N ALA A 117 -19.83 12.99 7.08
CA ALA A 117 -20.85 12.12 6.47
C ALA A 117 -20.93 12.35 4.94
N GLY A 118 -20.34 11.45 4.14
CA GLY A 118 -20.60 11.35 2.69
C GLY A 118 -19.43 11.56 1.71
N ALA A 119 -18.20 11.83 2.16
CA ALA A 119 -17.13 12.27 1.25
C ALA A 119 -16.53 11.19 0.30
N LEU A 120 -16.60 9.89 0.61
CA LEU A 120 -15.81 8.83 -0.08
C LEU A 120 -16.59 7.88 -1.01
N GLU A 121 -17.89 8.07 -1.17
CA GLU A 121 -18.77 7.19 -1.98
C GLU A 121 -18.26 6.95 -3.43
N GLY A 122 -17.87 5.72 -3.80
CA GLY A 122 -17.47 5.38 -5.18
C GLY A 122 -15.98 5.52 -5.52
N VAL A 123 -15.11 5.80 -4.55
CA VAL A 123 -13.67 5.54 -4.69
C VAL A 123 -13.41 4.05 -4.43
N PRO A 124 -12.62 3.34 -5.26
CA PRO A 124 -12.19 1.99 -4.93
C PRO A 124 -11.58 1.95 -3.51
N PRO A 125 -12.00 1.01 -2.65
CA PRO A 125 -11.49 0.78 -1.29
C PRO A 125 -9.98 1.05 -1.09
N CYS A 126 -9.14 0.50 -1.97
CA CYS A 126 -7.68 0.62 -1.90
C CYS A 126 -7.16 2.05 -2.09
N LEU A 127 -7.86 2.88 -2.88
CA LEU A 127 -7.50 4.27 -3.15
C LEU A 127 -8.02 5.23 -2.07
N ALA A 128 -9.09 4.87 -1.37
CA ALA A 128 -9.65 5.68 -0.29
C ALA A 128 -8.59 5.96 0.80
N LYS A 129 -7.82 4.94 1.20
CA LYS A 129 -6.71 5.05 2.17
C LYS A 129 -5.63 6.05 1.72
N GLN A 130 -5.29 6.07 0.43
CA GLN A 130 -4.26 6.95 -0.11
C GLN A 130 -4.73 8.40 -0.25
N VAL A 131 -5.98 8.62 -0.67
CA VAL A 131 -6.54 9.96 -0.91
C VAL A 131 -6.92 10.66 0.39
N SER A 132 -7.32 9.92 1.43
CA SER A 132 -7.68 10.52 2.74
C SER A 132 -6.48 10.83 3.65
N ARG A 133 -5.24 10.57 3.20
CA ARG A 133 -4.02 10.76 3.99
C ARG A 133 -3.75 12.26 4.23
N PRO A 134 -3.68 12.73 5.50
CA PRO A 134 -3.29 14.11 5.81
C PRO A 134 -1.88 14.39 5.29
N ILE A 135 -1.75 15.38 4.41
CA ILE A 135 -0.47 15.85 3.91
C ILE A 135 0.07 16.85 4.93
N ARG A 136 1.23 16.58 5.51
CA ARG A 136 1.95 17.60 6.28
C ARG A 136 2.43 18.68 5.31
N ALA A 137 2.09 19.93 5.58
CA ALA A 137 2.77 21.05 4.94
C ALA A 137 4.27 20.93 5.27
N SER A 138 5.09 20.57 4.28
CA SER A 138 6.54 20.68 4.41
C SER A 138 6.88 22.16 4.62
N SER A 139 7.85 22.45 5.48
CA SER A 139 8.22 23.81 5.91
C SER A 139 8.88 24.67 4.82
N THR A 140 8.62 24.40 3.53
CA THR A 140 9.13 25.16 2.38
C THR A 140 8.12 25.35 1.24
N ALA A 141 6.84 25.03 1.44
CA ALA A 141 5.80 25.40 0.47
C ALA A 141 4.75 26.30 1.13
N SER A 142 4.62 27.49 0.57
CA SER A 142 3.61 28.49 0.93
C SER A 142 2.21 27.88 0.96
N SER A 143 1.46 28.31 1.96
CA SER A 143 0.09 27.90 2.28
C SER A 143 -0.85 28.03 1.09
N THR A 144 -1.07 26.92 0.39
CA THR A 144 -2.37 26.59 -0.18
C THR A 144 -2.63 25.13 0.20
N ALA A 145 -3.16 24.93 1.42
CA ALA A 145 -3.73 23.65 1.81
C ALA A 145 -4.99 23.43 0.97
N SER A 146 -4.81 23.02 -0.28
CA SER A 146 -5.86 22.36 -1.03
C SER A 146 -6.06 21.03 -0.33
N SER A 147 -7.08 20.97 0.53
CA SER A 147 -7.81 19.72 0.74
C SER A 147 -8.19 19.25 -0.66
N GLY A 148 -7.38 18.37 -1.26
CA GLY A 148 -7.58 17.91 -2.61
C GLY A 148 -8.96 17.28 -2.67
N LYS A 149 -9.94 18.05 -3.14
CA LYS A 149 -11.29 17.54 -3.34
C LYS A 149 -11.13 16.40 -4.33
N LEU A 150 -11.60 15.22 -3.95
CA LEU A 150 -11.78 14.12 -4.89
C LEU A 150 -12.61 14.67 -6.06
N VAL A 151 -11.96 14.87 -7.20
CA VAL A 151 -12.65 15.29 -8.43
C VAL A 151 -13.30 14.02 -8.97
N ARG A 152 -14.53 13.75 -8.55
CA ARG A 152 -15.36 12.76 -9.23
C ARG A 152 -15.78 13.35 -10.57
N ASN A 153 -15.41 12.69 -11.65
CA ASN A 153 -15.91 13.08 -12.96
C ASN A 153 -17.40 12.73 -13.03
N ARG A 154 -18.28 13.70 -12.78
CA ARG A 154 -19.75 13.51 -12.77
C ARG A 154 -20.28 13.02 -14.12
N GLU A 155 -19.55 13.28 -15.21
CA GLU A 155 -19.87 12.81 -16.56
C GLU A 155 -19.92 11.28 -16.68
N ALA A 156 -19.21 10.53 -15.81
CA ALA A 156 -19.18 9.07 -15.87
C ALA A 156 -20.52 8.41 -15.48
N ARG A 157 -21.42 9.11 -14.78
CA ARG A 157 -22.73 8.58 -14.35
C ARG A 157 -23.91 8.98 -15.25
N ASP A 158 -23.82 10.10 -15.96
CA ASP A 158 -24.98 10.74 -16.63
C ASP A 158 -24.80 11.00 -18.13
N ALA A 159 -23.69 10.56 -18.74
CA ALA A 159 -23.57 10.57 -20.19
C ALA A 159 -24.53 9.52 -20.77
N ARG A 160 -25.66 9.96 -21.33
CA ARG A 160 -26.28 9.24 -22.46
C ARG A 160 -25.23 9.22 -23.56
N LEU A 161 -24.39 8.20 -23.54
CA LEU A 161 -23.42 7.94 -24.58
C LEU A 161 -24.22 7.94 -25.89
N PRO A 162 -23.87 8.78 -26.89
CA PRO A 162 -24.43 8.62 -28.22
C PRO A 162 -24.25 7.14 -28.57
N ARG A 163 -25.29 6.46 -29.06
CA ARG A 163 -25.23 5.03 -29.43
C ARG A 163 -23.94 4.82 -30.22
N LEU A 164 -22.91 4.35 -29.53
CA LEU A 164 -21.63 4.10 -30.14
C LEU A 164 -21.94 2.98 -31.11
N VAL A 165 -21.61 3.20 -32.38
CA VAL A 165 -21.51 2.13 -33.37
C VAL A 165 -20.87 0.93 -32.65
N THR A 166 -21.51 -0.24 -32.71
CA THR A 166 -21.04 -1.48 -32.10
C THR A 166 -19.66 -1.83 -32.66
N MET A 167 -18.62 -1.22 -32.10
CA MET A 167 -17.21 -1.45 -32.39
C MET A 167 -16.48 -1.34 -31.07
N ASN A 168 -16.37 -2.48 -30.38
CA ASN A 168 -15.07 -3.12 -30.19
C ASN A 168 -15.17 -4.19 -29.08
N ASN A 169 -14.87 -5.44 -29.45
CA ASN A 169 -14.60 -6.53 -28.51
C ASN A 169 -13.21 -6.35 -27.88
N ILE A 170 -12.99 -5.26 -27.12
CA ILE A 170 -11.73 -4.99 -26.43
C ILE A 170 -11.79 -5.58 -25.02
N THR A 171 -10.85 -6.47 -24.72
CA THR A 171 -10.59 -6.99 -23.39
C THR A 171 -9.18 -6.58 -22.95
N ILE A 172 -8.96 -6.44 -21.65
CA ILE A 172 -7.60 -6.34 -21.11
C ILE A 172 -6.94 -7.70 -21.31
N HIS A 173 -5.96 -7.79 -22.19
CA HIS A 173 -5.28 -9.04 -22.52
C HIS A 173 -4.32 -9.49 -21.40
N TYR A 174 -3.51 -8.57 -20.88
CA TYR A 174 -2.72 -8.75 -19.67
C TYR A 174 -2.37 -7.40 -19.03
N THR A 175 -1.95 -7.44 -17.77
CA THR A 175 -1.28 -6.32 -17.07
C THR A 175 0.10 -6.74 -16.61
N PHE A 176 0.92 -5.80 -16.15
CA PHE A 176 2.28 -6.06 -15.73
C PHE A 176 2.47 -5.88 -14.22
N LEU A 177 3.31 -6.73 -13.63
CA LEU A 177 3.77 -6.60 -12.26
C LEU A 177 5.29 -6.82 -12.21
N PRO A 178 6.07 -6.01 -11.48
CA PRO A 178 7.52 -6.14 -11.50
C PRO A 178 7.98 -7.36 -10.69
N HIS A 179 9.06 -8.01 -11.10
CA HIS A 179 9.82 -8.94 -10.27
C HIS A 179 11.32 -8.62 -10.33
N THR A 180 12.05 -9.22 -9.40
CA THR A 180 13.52 -9.15 -9.33
C THR A 180 14.17 -10.53 -9.25
N ASP A 181 13.37 -11.59 -9.19
CA ASP A 181 13.79 -12.98 -9.01
C ASP A 181 12.67 -13.87 -9.61
N PRO A 182 12.88 -14.47 -10.79
CA PRO A 182 11.86 -15.24 -11.48
C PRO A 182 11.49 -16.53 -10.74
N GLU A 183 12.45 -17.22 -10.12
CA GLU A 183 12.20 -18.44 -9.36
C GLU A 183 11.40 -18.16 -8.08
N ALA A 184 11.72 -17.09 -7.36
CA ALA A 184 10.94 -16.65 -6.20
C ALA A 184 9.52 -16.27 -6.62
N SER A 185 9.38 -15.62 -7.78
CA SER A 185 8.09 -15.26 -8.35
C SER A 185 7.25 -16.50 -8.70
N LEU A 186 7.84 -17.53 -9.31
CA LEU A 186 7.15 -18.79 -9.58
C LEU A 186 6.71 -19.49 -8.28
N ARG A 187 7.58 -19.56 -7.27
CA ARG A 187 7.20 -20.12 -5.95
C ARG A 187 6.01 -19.39 -5.33
N PHE A 188 5.93 -18.08 -5.50
CA PHE A 188 4.83 -17.31 -4.93
C PHE A 188 3.55 -17.42 -5.77
N TYR A 189 3.60 -17.12 -7.08
CA TYR A 189 2.39 -17.07 -7.90
C TYR A 189 1.89 -18.45 -8.32
N ARG A 190 2.77 -19.37 -8.72
CA ARG A 190 2.38 -20.72 -9.14
C ARG A 190 2.13 -21.62 -7.94
N ASP A 191 3.12 -21.75 -7.05
CA ASP A 191 3.06 -22.77 -6.00
C ASP A 191 2.19 -22.34 -4.82
N LEU A 192 2.25 -21.06 -4.42
CA LEU A 192 1.50 -20.58 -3.26
C LEU A 192 0.11 -20.03 -3.61
N LEU A 193 -0.01 -19.18 -4.63
CA LEU A 193 -1.31 -18.63 -5.06
C LEU A 193 -2.11 -19.58 -5.97
N GLY A 194 -1.49 -20.64 -6.48
CA GLY A 194 -2.15 -21.62 -7.35
C GLY A 194 -2.45 -21.10 -8.76
N PHE A 195 -1.73 -20.07 -9.23
CA PHE A 195 -1.87 -19.62 -10.61
C PHE A 195 -1.18 -20.61 -11.57
N GLU A 196 -1.73 -20.75 -12.77
CA GLU A 196 -1.05 -21.47 -13.84
C GLU A 196 -0.02 -20.56 -14.52
N VAL A 197 1.06 -21.17 -15.02
CA VAL A 197 2.03 -20.50 -15.89
C VAL A 197 1.58 -20.71 -17.32
N ARG A 198 1.26 -19.62 -18.02
CA ARG A 198 0.76 -19.63 -19.41
C ARG A 198 1.87 -19.45 -20.43
N GLN A 199 2.90 -18.69 -20.05
CA GLN A 199 4.07 -18.44 -20.87
C GLN A 199 5.26 -18.11 -19.97
N ASP A 200 6.44 -18.60 -20.33
CA ASP A 200 7.68 -18.41 -19.60
C ASP A 200 8.81 -18.22 -20.61
N VAL A 201 9.35 -17.00 -20.72
CA VAL A 201 10.32 -16.62 -21.74
C VAL A 201 11.45 -15.82 -21.12
N GLY A 202 12.68 -16.35 -21.24
CA GLY A 202 13.92 -15.66 -20.90
C GLY A 202 14.68 -15.18 -22.14
N TYR A 203 15.29 -14.00 -22.06
CA TYR A 203 16.24 -13.44 -23.02
C TYR A 203 17.26 -12.58 -22.27
N GLU A 204 18.53 -12.98 -22.28
CA GLU A 204 19.59 -12.34 -21.47
C GLU A 204 19.16 -12.20 -19.99
N ASP A 205 19.23 -11.00 -19.41
CA ASP A 205 18.80 -10.73 -18.04
C ASP A 205 17.28 -10.50 -17.92
N MET A 206 16.55 -10.50 -19.03
CA MET A 206 15.09 -10.33 -19.06
C MET A 206 14.37 -11.67 -18.99
N HIS A 207 13.35 -11.75 -18.14
CA HIS A 207 12.58 -12.97 -17.94
C HIS A 207 11.12 -12.61 -17.71
N TRP A 208 10.26 -12.89 -18.69
CA TRP A 208 8.83 -12.63 -18.61
C TRP A 208 8.07 -13.90 -18.32
N ILE A 209 7.27 -13.88 -17.26
CA ILE A 209 6.46 -15.02 -16.84
C ILE A 209 5.00 -14.57 -16.82
N THR A 210 4.18 -15.14 -17.70
CA THR A 210 2.75 -14.90 -17.74
C THR A 210 2.05 -15.91 -16.84
N VAL A 211 1.35 -15.41 -15.82
CA VAL A 211 0.56 -16.20 -14.87
C VAL A 211 -0.90 -15.76 -14.85
N GLY A 212 -1.80 -16.65 -14.42
CA GLY A 212 -3.19 -16.28 -14.16
C GLY A 212 -3.95 -17.35 -13.37
N PRO A 213 -5.13 -17.04 -12.83
CA PRO A 213 -5.96 -18.03 -12.16
C PRO A 213 -6.45 -19.09 -13.15
N VAL A 214 -6.40 -20.37 -12.76
CA VAL A 214 -6.74 -21.52 -13.62
C VAL A 214 -8.15 -21.41 -14.22
N GLU A 215 -9.12 -20.98 -13.42
CA GLU A 215 -10.52 -20.86 -13.85
C GLU A 215 -10.83 -19.54 -14.60
N GLN A 216 -9.81 -18.70 -14.83
CA GLN A 216 -9.94 -17.38 -15.47
C GLN A 216 -8.93 -17.25 -16.63
N PRO A 217 -9.12 -17.98 -17.75
CA PRO A 217 -8.14 -18.04 -18.83
C PRO A 217 -7.90 -16.69 -19.54
N GLN A 218 -8.84 -15.76 -19.41
CA GLN A 218 -8.74 -14.42 -20.02
C GLN A 218 -7.97 -13.41 -19.15
N THR A 219 -7.76 -13.71 -17.86
CA THR A 219 -7.13 -12.78 -16.91
C THR A 219 -5.67 -13.14 -16.72
N SER A 220 -4.76 -12.37 -17.29
CA SER A 220 -3.31 -12.65 -17.26
C SER A 220 -2.51 -11.51 -16.63
N ILE A 221 -1.45 -11.87 -15.92
CA ILE A 221 -0.44 -10.96 -15.38
C ILE A 221 0.92 -11.38 -15.93
N VAL A 222 1.65 -10.43 -16.49
CA VAL A 222 3.05 -10.62 -16.90
C VAL A 222 3.93 -10.13 -15.76
N LEU A 223 4.63 -11.06 -15.12
CA LEU A 223 5.72 -10.76 -14.21
C LEU A 223 6.91 -10.35 -15.08
N GLN A 224 7.37 -9.11 -14.95
CA GLN A 224 8.45 -8.55 -15.76
C GLN A 224 9.59 -7.99 -14.91
N PRO A 225 10.84 -7.92 -15.39
CA PRO A 225 11.94 -7.27 -14.69
C PRO A 225 12.18 -5.87 -15.26
N PRO A 226 11.48 -4.81 -14.80
CA PRO A 226 11.51 -3.49 -15.43
C PRO A 226 12.87 -2.77 -15.31
N ALA A 227 13.84 -3.32 -14.58
CA ALA A 227 15.14 -2.71 -14.32
C ALA A 227 16.22 -3.09 -15.35
N VAL A 228 15.96 -4.11 -16.19
CA VAL A 228 16.93 -4.66 -17.16
C VAL A 228 16.57 -4.33 -18.62
N ASP A 229 15.57 -3.47 -18.84
CA ASP A 229 15.25 -2.96 -20.18
C ASP A 229 16.47 -2.21 -20.76
N PRO A 230 16.92 -2.53 -21.99
CA PRO A 230 18.09 -1.90 -22.62
C PRO A 230 18.01 -0.38 -22.75
N GLY A 231 16.80 0.19 -22.79
CA GLY A 231 16.57 1.64 -22.87
C GLY A 231 16.80 2.38 -21.55
N ILE A 232 17.06 1.67 -20.45
CA ILE A 232 17.15 2.26 -19.11
C ILE A 232 18.59 2.56 -18.74
N THR A 233 18.85 3.83 -18.40
CA THR A 233 20.14 4.28 -17.86
C THR A 233 20.41 3.69 -16.49
N ASP A 234 21.67 3.65 -16.06
CA ASP A 234 22.03 3.16 -14.72
C ASP A 234 21.30 3.93 -13.60
N GLN A 235 21.15 5.25 -13.75
CA GLN A 235 20.37 6.06 -12.81
C GLN A 235 18.88 5.68 -12.81
N GLY A 236 18.30 5.44 -14.00
CA GLY A 236 16.91 4.97 -14.10
C GLY A 236 16.72 3.61 -13.43
N ARG A 237 17.67 2.69 -13.63
CA ARG A 237 17.69 1.37 -12.99
C ARG A 237 17.72 1.48 -11.47
N GLU A 238 18.58 2.33 -10.92
CA GLU A 238 18.65 2.56 -9.48
C GLU A 238 17.33 3.08 -8.89
N VAL A 239 16.65 3.99 -9.59
CA VAL A 239 15.35 4.53 -9.17
C VAL A 239 14.29 3.43 -9.17
N ILE A 240 14.20 2.65 -10.24
CA ILE A 240 13.22 1.56 -10.37
C ILE A 240 13.41 0.53 -9.26
N LEU A 241 14.62 0.03 -9.07
CA LEU A 241 14.93 -0.94 -8.02
C LEU A 241 14.65 -0.37 -6.62
N SER A 242 14.93 0.92 -6.39
CA SER A 242 14.60 1.58 -5.13
C SER A 242 13.09 1.64 -4.87
N LEU A 243 12.27 1.88 -5.90
CA LEU A 243 10.82 1.91 -5.78
C LEU A 243 10.23 0.51 -5.53
N ILE A 244 10.79 -0.52 -6.19
CA ILE A 244 10.43 -1.92 -5.95
C ILE A 244 10.78 -2.31 -4.51
N ALA A 245 12.01 -2.04 -4.06
CA ALA A 245 12.43 -2.33 -2.69
C ALA A 245 11.56 -1.62 -1.63
N LYS A 246 11.13 -0.38 -1.89
CA LYS A 246 10.19 0.36 -1.03
C LYS A 246 8.74 -0.15 -1.10
N GLY A 247 8.44 -1.07 -2.02
CA GLY A 247 7.11 -1.61 -2.25
C GLY A 247 6.11 -0.55 -2.72
N SER A 248 6.59 0.43 -3.49
CA SER A 248 5.81 1.56 -4.02
C SER A 248 5.79 1.61 -5.55
N PHE A 249 6.34 0.59 -6.22
CA PHE A 249 6.36 0.53 -7.68
C PHE A 249 5.01 0.06 -8.24
N ALA A 250 4.47 -1.03 -7.71
CA ALA A 250 3.20 -1.58 -8.14
C ALA A 250 2.47 -2.32 -7.02
N GLY A 251 1.20 -2.61 -7.29
CA GLY A 251 0.36 -3.44 -6.45
C GLY A 251 -0.81 -3.99 -7.26
N MET A 252 -1.47 -4.99 -6.70
CA MET A 252 -2.59 -5.69 -7.32
C MET A 252 -3.67 -5.92 -6.27
N THR A 253 -4.93 -5.92 -6.69
CA THR A 253 -6.04 -6.34 -5.85
C THR A 253 -6.65 -7.62 -6.43
N LEU A 254 -6.74 -8.65 -5.61
CA LEU A 254 -7.40 -9.91 -5.90
C LEU A 254 -8.69 -10.01 -5.08
N ALA A 255 -9.60 -10.89 -5.48
CA ALA A 255 -10.82 -11.16 -4.74
C ALA A 255 -11.00 -12.66 -4.52
N VAL A 256 -11.38 -13.05 -3.31
CA VAL A 256 -11.62 -14.43 -2.88
C VAL A 256 -12.95 -14.53 -2.16
N ASP A 257 -13.56 -15.71 -2.17
CA ASP A 257 -14.84 -15.94 -1.48
C ASP A 257 -14.63 -16.15 0.03
N ASP A 258 -13.57 -16.87 0.42
CA ASP A 258 -13.17 -17.11 1.81
C ASP A 258 -11.82 -16.45 2.12
N LEU A 259 -11.88 -15.25 2.70
CA LEU A 259 -10.69 -14.46 3.02
C LEU A 259 -9.87 -15.06 4.17
N ASP A 260 -10.53 -15.66 5.16
CA ASP A 260 -9.86 -16.20 6.34
C ASP A 260 -9.06 -17.46 5.99
N ALA A 261 -9.66 -18.37 5.21
CA ALA A 261 -8.96 -19.55 4.73
C ALA A 261 -7.78 -19.19 3.82
N PHE A 262 -7.98 -18.24 2.89
CA PHE A 262 -6.92 -17.75 2.03
C PHE A 262 -5.78 -17.10 2.84
N TYR A 263 -6.11 -16.27 3.82
CA TYR A 263 -5.13 -15.64 4.70
C TYR A 263 -4.29 -16.68 5.46
N GLN A 264 -4.94 -17.66 6.10
CA GLN A 264 -4.27 -18.71 6.86
C GLN A 264 -3.33 -19.55 5.98
N GLN A 265 -3.73 -19.87 4.75
CA GLN A 265 -2.86 -20.56 3.79
C GLN A 265 -1.59 -19.77 3.51
N LEU A 266 -1.71 -18.48 3.17
CA LEU A 266 -0.55 -17.64 2.84
C LEU A 266 0.34 -17.39 4.06
N GLU A 267 -0.26 -17.11 5.22
CA GLU A 267 0.48 -16.87 6.46
C GLU A 267 1.26 -18.12 6.90
N SER A 268 0.62 -19.30 6.87
CA SER A 268 1.28 -20.57 7.25
C SER A 268 2.42 -20.95 6.30
N ALA A 269 2.37 -20.52 5.04
CA ALA A 269 3.44 -20.66 4.07
C ALA A 269 4.56 -19.60 4.22
N GLY A 270 4.44 -18.66 5.16
CA GLY A 270 5.44 -17.64 5.43
C GLY A 270 5.38 -16.42 4.51
N ALA A 271 4.24 -16.14 3.88
CA ALA A 271 4.04 -14.91 3.13
C ALA A 271 4.23 -13.67 4.02
N ASP A 272 4.75 -12.58 3.45
CA ASP A 272 5.02 -11.34 4.18
C ASP A 272 3.72 -10.56 4.41
N VAL A 273 3.12 -10.73 5.61
CA VAL A 273 1.86 -10.12 6.02
C VAL A 273 2.01 -8.62 6.25
N VAL A 274 1.28 -7.82 5.49
CA VAL A 274 1.17 -6.35 5.67
C VAL A 274 -0.03 -6.01 6.55
N GLN A 275 -1.14 -6.71 6.39
CA GLN A 275 -2.38 -6.46 7.11
C GLN A 275 -3.17 -7.76 7.28
N GLU A 276 -3.54 -8.07 8.51
CA GLU A 276 -4.48 -9.16 8.84
C GLU A 276 -5.88 -8.88 8.26
N PRO A 277 -6.74 -9.90 8.11
CA PRO A 277 -8.12 -9.71 7.66
C PRO A 277 -8.87 -8.75 8.58
N ILE A 278 -9.39 -7.66 8.01
CA ILE A 278 -10.11 -6.63 8.76
C ILE A 278 -11.25 -6.06 7.93
N ASP A 279 -12.37 -5.77 8.60
CA ASP A 279 -13.46 -5.00 8.02
C ASP A 279 -13.04 -3.55 7.83
N GLN A 280 -13.13 -3.06 6.60
CA GLN A 280 -12.77 -1.69 6.28
C GLN A 280 -13.93 -0.73 6.58
N ASP A 281 -13.59 0.49 7.00
CA ASP A 281 -14.56 1.54 7.35
C ASP A 281 -15.37 2.06 6.16
N TYR A 282 -14.84 1.88 4.95
CA TYR A 282 -15.49 2.21 3.68
C TYR A 282 -16.23 1.01 3.06
N GLY A 283 -16.35 -0.11 3.79
CA GLY A 283 -17.02 -1.32 3.35
C GLY A 283 -16.07 -2.35 2.72
N GLY A 284 -16.48 -3.61 2.79
CA GLY A 284 -15.68 -4.76 2.40
C GLY A 284 -14.71 -5.20 3.50
N ARG A 285 -14.23 -6.44 3.37
CA ARG A 285 -13.24 -7.04 4.25
C ARG A 285 -12.02 -7.38 3.40
N ASP A 286 -10.83 -7.03 3.88
CA ASP A 286 -9.61 -7.33 3.13
C ASP A 286 -8.41 -7.63 4.03
N CYS A 287 -7.42 -8.30 3.45
CA CYS A 287 -6.07 -8.46 4.00
C CYS A 287 -5.03 -8.02 2.97
N ALA A 288 -3.76 -7.92 3.36
CA ALA A 288 -2.71 -7.55 2.43
C ALA A 288 -1.38 -8.24 2.71
N PHE A 289 -0.66 -8.56 1.63
CA PHE A 289 0.63 -9.23 1.63
C PHE A 289 1.64 -8.49 0.74
N ARG A 290 2.93 -8.77 0.93
CA ARG A 290 3.97 -8.51 -0.07
C ARG A 290 4.28 -9.79 -0.85
N ASP A 291 4.44 -9.67 -2.15
CA ASP A 291 5.12 -10.71 -2.93
C ASP A 291 6.66 -10.61 -2.73
N PRO A 292 7.45 -11.53 -3.30
CA PRO A 292 8.91 -11.54 -3.13
C PRO A 292 9.61 -10.26 -3.59
N ALA A 293 9.10 -9.59 -4.63
CA ALA A 293 9.65 -8.33 -5.12
C ALA A 293 9.26 -7.14 -4.22
N GLY A 294 8.21 -7.26 -3.41
CA GLY A 294 7.69 -6.22 -2.54
C GLY A 294 6.43 -5.52 -3.05
N ASN A 295 5.82 -6.04 -4.11
CA ASN A 295 4.54 -5.53 -4.60
C ASN A 295 3.46 -5.72 -3.54
N LEU A 296 2.55 -4.76 -3.43
CA LEU A 296 1.43 -4.87 -2.50
C LEU A 296 0.31 -5.70 -3.15
N LEU A 297 -0.01 -6.86 -2.57
CA LEU A 297 -1.20 -7.62 -2.95
C LEU A 297 -2.27 -7.38 -1.89
N ARG A 298 -3.38 -6.77 -2.29
CA ARG A 298 -4.58 -6.64 -1.46
C ARG A 298 -5.57 -7.71 -1.86
N ILE A 299 -6.15 -8.39 -0.89
CA ILE A 299 -7.09 -9.49 -1.13
C ILE A 299 -8.41 -9.09 -0.50
N SER A 300 -9.42 -8.85 -1.33
CA SER A 300 -10.75 -8.48 -0.89
C SER A 300 -11.65 -9.71 -0.81
N GLN A 301 -12.50 -9.77 0.21
CA GLN A 301 -13.61 -10.72 0.23
C GLN A 301 -14.70 -10.27 -0.76
N ARG A 302 -15.25 -11.22 -1.54
CA ARG A 302 -16.38 -10.96 -2.45
C ARG A 302 -17.69 -10.71 -1.72
#